data_AF-A0A941AL47-F1
#
_entry.id   AF-A0A941AL47-F1
#
_cell.length_a   1.000
_cell.length_b   1.000
_cell.length_c   1.000
_cell.angle_alpha   90.00
_cell.angle_beta   90.00
_cell.angle_gamma   90.00
#
_symmetry.space_group_name_H-M   'P 1'
#
loop_
_entity.id
_entity.type
_entity.pdbx_description
1 polymer ?
#
loop_
_entity_poly.entity_id
_entity_poly.type
_entity_poly.pdbx_seq_one_letter_code
_entity_poly.pdbx_strand_id
1 'polypeptide(L)'
;MDDMRARAEAIENFAAALRELRNSVGNPPFREMSGRSGAISHTTLHEATKGNRLPSWETTVEFVRACGADPAAYRERWEMANLAVRSAGAGEPSLGETAASAPASPPPPDEIAGDAQPVLPAPNERRRFRLTRPALAAIATATVGVAAAVFIAVAVSRGSGTDGRGPDPSGSPSKAALSAADCPVRPTNPPWAPPTHKGDSGAFIGDITLPDCTRVGPSETKTKVWRLKNVGTVPWKGYTLHRLDLPQRPDQCQTISDIPIKDTRPGETVDIRTFVTTPRNPGLCYVRFKMMDGSGVVAFPGGRPLNFQIIVG
;
A
#
# COMPACT_ATOMS: atom_id res chain seq x y z
N MET A 1 -17.42 4.19 -31.06
CA MET A 1 -17.97 5.20 -30.10
C MET A 1 -18.81 4.52 -29.03
N ASP A 2 -19.55 3.47 -29.38
CA ASP A 2 -20.51 2.78 -28.51
C ASP A 2 -19.90 2.25 -27.22
N ASP A 3 -18.65 1.75 -27.23
CA ASP A 3 -17.89 1.36 -26.02
C ASP A 3 -17.83 2.46 -24.96
N MET A 4 -17.66 3.73 -25.36
CA MET A 4 -17.65 4.85 -24.42
C MET A 4 -19.05 5.16 -23.86
N ARG A 5 -20.10 4.99 -24.69
CA ARG A 5 -21.49 5.13 -24.25
C ARG A 5 -21.86 4.02 -23.26
N ALA A 6 -21.57 2.77 -23.60
CA ALA A 6 -21.78 1.59 -22.76
C ALA A 6 -21.00 1.69 -21.43
N ARG A 7 -19.76 2.20 -21.45
CA ARG A 7 -19.00 2.50 -20.23
C ARG A 7 -19.67 3.57 -19.36
N ALA A 8 -20.12 4.67 -19.95
CA ALA A 8 -20.78 5.75 -19.20
C ALA A 8 -22.11 5.28 -18.60
N GLU A 9 -22.91 4.57 -19.39
CA GLU A 9 -24.18 3.95 -19.00
C GLU A 9 -23.98 2.93 -17.86
N ALA A 10 -22.97 2.07 -17.94
CA ALA A 10 -22.66 1.11 -16.88
C ALA A 10 -22.24 1.77 -15.55
N ILE A 11 -21.51 2.89 -15.60
CA ILE A 11 -21.17 3.67 -14.41
C ILE A 11 -22.41 4.33 -13.81
N GLU A 12 -23.24 4.99 -14.63
CA GLU A 12 -24.45 5.68 -14.17
C GLU A 12 -25.48 4.69 -13.61
N ASN A 13 -25.70 3.55 -14.25
CA ASN A 13 -26.60 2.49 -13.77
C ASN A 13 -26.15 1.94 -12.40
N PHE A 14 -24.84 1.84 -12.15
CA PHE A 14 -24.34 1.44 -10.83
C PHE A 14 -24.49 2.56 -9.78
N ALA A 15 -24.19 3.80 -10.14
CA ALA A 15 -24.38 4.96 -9.25
C ALA A 15 -25.87 5.20 -8.91
N ALA A 16 -26.77 4.93 -9.85
CA ALA A 16 -28.21 4.94 -9.64
C ALA A 16 -28.66 3.85 -8.65
N ALA A 17 -28.11 2.64 -8.73
CA ALA A 17 -28.38 1.58 -7.76
C ALA A 17 -27.95 1.95 -6.32
N LEU A 18 -26.82 2.66 -6.16
CA LEU A 18 -26.41 3.19 -4.85
C LEU A 18 -27.33 4.32 -4.36
N ARG A 19 -27.84 5.17 -5.25
CA ARG A 19 -28.87 6.18 -4.91
C ARG A 19 -30.19 5.52 -4.48
N GLU A 20 -30.63 4.50 -5.21
CA GLU A 20 -31.83 3.71 -4.92
C GLU A 20 -31.74 3.05 -3.53
N LEU A 21 -30.63 2.38 -3.24
CA LEU A 21 -30.37 1.81 -1.91
C LEU A 21 -30.37 2.88 -0.81
N ARG A 22 -29.74 4.04 -1.03
CA ARG A 22 -29.75 5.10 -0.02
C ARG A 22 -31.16 5.63 0.21
N ASN A 23 -31.96 5.79 -0.84
CA ASN A 23 -33.35 6.24 -0.76
C ASN A 23 -34.25 5.25 -0.02
N SER A 24 -34.13 3.94 -0.28
CA SER A 24 -34.99 2.92 0.33
C SER A 24 -34.81 2.79 1.85
N VAL A 25 -33.64 3.20 2.38
CA VAL A 25 -33.34 3.21 3.82
C VAL A 25 -33.48 4.60 4.48
N GLY A 26 -34.28 5.49 3.89
CA GLY A 26 -34.60 6.80 4.46
C GLY A 26 -33.66 7.94 4.07
N ASN A 27 -32.83 7.76 3.03
CA ASN A 27 -31.93 8.76 2.46
C ASN A 27 -30.90 9.36 3.46
N PRO A 28 -30.21 8.55 4.30
CA PRO A 28 -29.34 9.04 5.36
C PRO A 28 -28.21 9.94 4.83
N PRO A 29 -27.86 11.05 5.53
CA PRO A 29 -26.84 11.98 5.08
C PRO A 29 -25.45 11.32 5.07
N PHE A 30 -24.63 11.62 4.06
CA PHE A 30 -23.31 11.00 3.90
C PHE A 30 -22.36 11.17 5.10
N ARG A 31 -22.55 12.22 5.92
CA ARG A 31 -21.81 12.39 7.19
C ARG A 31 -22.15 11.31 8.22
N GLU A 32 -23.42 10.93 8.32
CA GLU A 32 -23.86 9.85 9.20
C GLU A 32 -23.39 8.50 8.66
N MET A 33 -23.58 8.23 7.36
CA MET A 33 -23.07 7.01 6.72
C MET A 33 -21.55 6.83 6.92
N SER A 34 -20.78 7.92 6.80
CA SER A 34 -19.34 7.94 7.06
C SER A 34 -19.02 7.62 8.54
N GLY A 35 -19.83 8.11 9.48
CA GLY A 35 -19.72 7.76 10.90
C GLY A 35 -20.11 6.31 11.21
N ARG A 36 -21.06 5.73 10.46
CA ARG A 36 -21.45 4.31 10.56
C ARG A 36 -20.38 3.36 10.02
N SER A 37 -19.72 3.73 8.92
CA SER A 37 -18.62 2.96 8.29
C SER A 37 -17.31 3.08 9.07
N GLY A 38 -16.91 4.30 9.46
CA GLY A 38 -15.60 4.58 10.06
C GLY A 38 -14.42 4.49 9.09
N ALA A 39 -14.52 3.70 8.01
CA ALA A 39 -13.48 3.55 6.99
C ALA A 39 -13.54 4.61 5.87
N ILE A 40 -14.74 4.97 5.39
CA ILE A 40 -14.92 5.81 4.20
C ILE A 40 -15.45 7.21 4.54
N SER A 41 -14.88 8.24 3.90
CA SER A 41 -15.27 9.64 4.10
C SER A 41 -16.63 9.99 3.47
N HIS A 42 -17.35 10.93 4.08
CA HIS A 42 -18.62 11.45 3.53
C HIS A 42 -18.50 12.02 2.10
N THR A 43 -17.34 12.59 1.75
CA THR A 43 -17.04 13.03 0.38
C THR A 43 -16.88 11.86 -0.59
N THR A 44 -16.26 10.75 -0.17
CA THR A 44 -16.11 9.55 -1.01
C THR A 44 -17.46 8.87 -1.23
N LEU A 45 -18.30 8.76 -0.18
CA LEU A 45 -19.66 8.23 -0.31
C LEU A 45 -20.55 9.10 -1.23
N HIS A 46 -20.37 10.42 -1.19
CA HIS A 46 -21.05 11.33 -2.13
C HIS A 46 -20.58 11.10 -3.58
N GLU A 47 -19.26 11.06 -3.83
CA GLU A 47 -18.73 10.79 -5.18
C GLU A 47 -19.19 9.44 -5.75
N ALA A 48 -19.36 8.40 -4.92
CA ALA A 48 -19.86 7.09 -5.34
C ALA A 48 -21.27 7.14 -5.96
N THR A 49 -22.07 8.17 -5.65
CA THR A 49 -23.44 8.36 -6.18
C THR A 49 -23.53 9.20 -7.45
N LYS A 50 -22.42 9.81 -7.91
CA LYS A 50 -22.44 10.85 -8.97
C LYS A 50 -22.46 10.36 -10.41
N GLY A 51 -22.23 9.07 -10.68
CA GLY A 51 -22.15 8.54 -12.05
C GLY A 51 -20.91 9.00 -12.85
N ASN A 52 -19.98 9.74 -12.24
CA ASN A 52 -18.76 10.24 -12.90
C ASN A 52 -17.64 9.19 -12.96
N ARG A 53 -17.65 8.19 -12.06
CA ARG A 53 -16.71 7.06 -11.99
C ARG A 53 -17.35 5.89 -11.26
N LEU A 54 -16.93 4.67 -11.58
CA LEU A 54 -17.30 3.50 -10.77
C LEU A 54 -16.57 3.60 -9.40
N PRO A 55 -17.25 3.44 -8.25
CA PRO A 55 -16.59 3.33 -6.95
C PRO A 55 -15.79 2.02 -6.85
N SER A 56 -14.81 1.95 -5.92
CA SER A 56 -14.14 0.69 -5.62
C SER A 56 -15.08 -0.33 -4.98
N TRP A 57 -14.74 -1.61 -5.04
CA TRP A 57 -15.51 -2.64 -4.34
C TRP A 57 -15.59 -2.36 -2.83
N GLU A 58 -14.48 -1.93 -2.21
CA GLU A 58 -14.46 -1.49 -0.81
C GLU A 58 -15.42 -0.32 -0.55
N THR A 59 -15.41 0.71 -1.42
CA THR A 59 -16.35 1.85 -1.28
C THR A 59 -17.80 1.39 -1.41
N THR A 60 -18.09 0.45 -2.31
CA THR A 60 -19.42 -0.20 -2.43
C THR A 60 -19.78 -0.96 -1.15
N VAL A 61 -18.89 -1.81 -0.64
CA VAL A 61 -19.09 -2.60 0.59
C VAL A 61 -19.45 -1.69 1.76
N GLU A 62 -18.69 -0.61 1.96
CA GLU A 62 -18.90 0.32 3.07
C GLU A 62 -20.12 1.23 2.89
N PHE A 63 -20.45 1.62 1.66
CA PHE A 63 -21.70 2.31 1.36
C PHE A 63 -22.92 1.43 1.68
N VAL A 64 -22.89 0.17 1.21
CA VAL A 64 -23.99 -0.79 1.37
C VAL A 64 -24.16 -1.18 2.85
N ARG A 65 -23.07 -1.38 3.59
CA ARG A 65 -23.05 -1.56 5.05
C ARG A 65 -23.61 -0.35 5.80
N ALA A 66 -23.24 0.87 5.42
CA ALA A 66 -23.75 2.09 6.06
C ALA A 66 -25.27 2.28 5.84
N CYS A 67 -25.81 1.73 4.74
CA CYS A 67 -27.25 1.59 4.49
C CYS A 67 -27.90 0.40 5.23
N GLY A 68 -27.13 -0.52 5.82
CA GLY A 68 -27.66 -1.69 6.54
C GLY A 68 -28.04 -2.88 5.66
N ALA A 69 -27.57 -2.91 4.40
CA ALA A 69 -27.79 -4.02 3.48
C ALA A 69 -26.54 -4.93 3.35
N ASP A 70 -26.71 -6.12 2.76
CA ASP A 70 -25.62 -7.04 2.45
C ASP A 70 -24.84 -6.60 1.20
N PRO A 71 -23.52 -6.35 1.29
CA PRO A 71 -22.68 -6.10 0.12
C PRO A 71 -22.74 -7.18 -0.96
N ALA A 72 -22.88 -8.46 -0.63
CA ALA A 72 -22.81 -9.54 -1.62
C ALA A 72 -23.88 -9.41 -2.71
N ALA A 73 -25.08 -8.91 -2.36
CA ALA A 73 -26.17 -8.62 -3.31
C ALA A 73 -25.82 -7.56 -4.37
N TYR A 74 -24.76 -6.77 -4.18
CA TYR A 74 -24.29 -5.75 -5.13
C TYR A 74 -23.07 -6.21 -5.95
N ARG A 75 -22.51 -7.40 -5.68
CA ARG A 75 -21.25 -7.88 -6.27
C ARG A 75 -21.35 -8.04 -7.79
N GLU A 76 -22.31 -8.82 -8.27
CA GLU A 76 -22.52 -9.07 -9.70
C GLU A 76 -22.75 -7.77 -10.48
N ARG A 77 -23.61 -6.88 -9.97
CA ARG A 77 -23.90 -5.58 -10.60
C ARG A 77 -22.65 -4.68 -10.66
N TRP A 78 -21.78 -4.74 -9.66
CA TRP A 78 -20.49 -4.02 -9.67
C TRP A 78 -19.50 -4.65 -10.66
N GLU A 79 -19.44 -5.98 -10.75
CA GLU A 79 -18.56 -6.69 -11.68
C GLU A 79 -18.94 -6.47 -13.14
N MET A 80 -20.25 -6.49 -13.47
CA MET A 80 -20.74 -6.12 -14.81
C MET A 80 -20.31 -4.70 -15.19
N ALA A 81 -20.44 -3.74 -14.27
CA ALA A 81 -20.05 -2.37 -14.52
C ALA A 81 -18.52 -2.20 -14.64
N ASN A 82 -17.74 -2.90 -13.81
CA ASN A 82 -16.28 -2.96 -13.90
C ASN A 82 -15.82 -3.58 -15.23
N LEU A 83 -16.49 -4.64 -15.71
CA LEU A 83 -16.21 -5.26 -17.01
C LEU A 83 -16.45 -4.29 -18.16
N ALA A 84 -17.56 -3.54 -18.16
CA ALA A 84 -17.82 -2.51 -19.17
C ALA A 84 -16.78 -1.37 -19.14
N VAL A 85 -16.39 -0.92 -17.95
CA VAL A 85 -15.32 0.08 -17.75
C VAL A 85 -13.97 -0.41 -18.30
N ARG A 86 -13.67 -1.71 -18.12
CA ARG A 86 -12.43 -2.35 -18.59
C ARG A 86 -12.38 -2.57 -20.09
N SER A 87 -13.45 -3.07 -20.70
CA SER A 87 -13.49 -3.42 -22.13
C SER A 87 -13.26 -2.20 -23.03
N ALA A 88 -13.85 -1.06 -22.68
CA ALA A 88 -13.67 0.20 -23.40
C ALA A 88 -12.23 0.77 -23.34
N GLY A 89 -11.33 0.17 -22.55
CA GLY A 89 -9.90 0.50 -22.51
C GLY A 89 -9.01 -0.35 -23.42
N ALA A 90 -9.57 -1.27 -24.21
CA ALA A 90 -8.80 -2.23 -25.02
C ALA A 90 -8.48 -1.76 -26.46
N GLY A 91 -9.12 -0.69 -26.95
CA GLY A 91 -9.06 -0.28 -28.35
C GLY A 91 -8.18 0.95 -28.62
N GLU A 92 -6.86 0.77 -28.71
CA GLU A 92 -5.97 1.48 -29.67
C GLU A 92 -4.50 1.02 -29.53
N PRO A 93 -4.00 0.13 -30.41
CA PRO A 93 -2.57 -0.08 -30.60
C PRO A 93 -2.03 0.94 -31.61
N SER A 94 -1.38 2.00 -31.15
CA SER A 94 -0.65 2.93 -32.04
C SER A 94 0.57 2.21 -32.65
N LEU A 95 0.47 1.85 -33.93
CA LEU A 95 1.55 1.26 -34.72
C LEU A 95 2.54 2.35 -35.14
N GLY A 96 3.46 2.69 -34.22
CA GLY A 96 4.63 3.52 -34.49
C GLY A 96 5.89 2.67 -34.65
N GLU A 97 6.13 2.16 -35.87
CA GLU A 97 7.27 1.28 -36.17
C GLU A 97 8.59 2.06 -36.31
N THR A 98 9.62 1.67 -35.56
CA THR A 98 11.02 1.78 -36.01
C THR A 98 11.86 0.71 -35.32
N ALA A 99 12.53 -0.14 -36.10
CA ALA A 99 13.38 -1.20 -35.57
C ALA A 99 14.78 -0.69 -35.21
N ALA A 100 15.32 -1.14 -34.06
CA ALA A 100 16.73 -1.02 -33.70
C ALA A 100 17.16 -2.25 -32.87
N SER A 101 18.41 -2.68 -33.04
CA SER A 101 18.92 -4.00 -32.64
C SER A 101 18.87 -4.30 -31.13
N ALA A 102 18.63 -5.58 -30.80
CA ALA A 102 18.96 -6.16 -29.50
C ALA A 102 20.48 -6.40 -29.37
N PRO A 103 20.98 -6.44 -28.12
CA PRO A 103 21.96 -7.44 -27.71
C PRO A 103 21.39 -8.42 -26.67
N ALA A 104 22.15 -9.48 -26.37
CA ALA A 104 21.65 -10.67 -25.68
C ALA A 104 21.37 -10.50 -24.16
N SER A 105 20.47 -11.35 -23.65
CA SER A 105 20.15 -11.48 -22.23
C SER A 105 21.28 -12.16 -21.43
N PRO A 106 21.55 -11.74 -20.19
CA PRO A 106 22.26 -12.58 -19.22
C PRO A 106 21.35 -13.73 -18.71
N PRO A 107 21.93 -14.82 -18.17
CA PRO A 107 21.16 -15.94 -17.63
C PRO A 107 20.46 -15.60 -16.29
N PRO A 108 19.42 -16.35 -15.89
CA PRO A 108 18.77 -16.18 -14.59
C PRO A 108 19.67 -16.68 -13.44
N PRO A 109 19.63 -16.04 -12.25
CA PRO A 109 20.14 -16.63 -11.01
C PRO A 109 19.21 -17.76 -10.52
N ASP A 110 19.79 -18.80 -9.94
CA ASP A 110 19.08 -20.04 -9.60
C ASP A 110 18.06 -19.94 -8.46
N GLU A 111 17.04 -20.80 -8.55
CA GLU A 111 16.02 -21.08 -7.54
C GLU A 111 16.53 -22.19 -6.60
N ILE A 112 16.86 -21.86 -5.33
CA ILE A 112 17.23 -22.87 -4.32
C ILE A 112 16.57 -22.60 -2.97
N ALA A 113 15.81 -23.59 -2.49
CA ALA A 113 15.53 -23.83 -1.08
C ALA A 113 15.43 -25.35 -0.86
N GLY A 114 16.18 -25.90 0.11
CA GLY A 114 16.17 -27.33 0.42
C GLY A 114 17.44 -27.77 1.17
N ASP A 115 17.26 -28.48 2.29
CA ASP A 115 18.30 -28.80 3.27
C ASP A 115 19.31 -29.88 2.84
N ALA A 116 20.56 -29.75 3.31
CA ALA A 116 21.31 -30.85 3.95
C ALA A 116 22.61 -30.37 4.65
N GLN A 117 22.85 -30.88 5.86
CA GLN A 117 24.18 -31.02 6.48
C GLN A 117 24.70 -32.46 6.24
N PRO A 118 25.98 -32.88 6.46
CA PRO A 118 26.75 -32.60 7.71
C PRO A 118 28.31 -32.64 7.66
N VAL A 119 28.92 -32.61 8.87
CA VAL A 119 30.27 -33.08 9.29
C VAL A 119 31.47 -32.10 9.22
N LEU A 120 32.24 -32.10 10.33
CA LEU A 120 33.51 -31.38 10.58
C LEU A 120 34.74 -32.28 10.31
N PRO A 121 35.97 -31.74 10.27
CA PRO A 121 36.88 -32.11 11.37
C PRO A 121 37.87 -31.02 11.86
N ALA A 122 38.36 -31.24 13.09
CA ALA A 122 39.59 -30.74 13.73
C ALA A 122 40.17 -31.90 14.59
N PRO A 123 41.42 -31.94 15.14
CA PRO A 123 42.20 -30.87 15.81
C PRO A 123 43.59 -30.67 15.12
N ASN A 124 44.82 -30.66 15.67
CA ASN A 124 45.47 -30.82 17.01
C ASN A 124 46.95 -30.34 16.92
N GLU A 125 47.80 -30.11 17.96
CA GLU A 125 47.63 -30.06 19.42
C GLU A 125 48.43 -28.87 20.04
N ARG A 126 48.26 -28.66 21.35
CA ARG A 126 48.84 -27.68 22.29
C ARG A 126 50.38 -27.65 22.34
N ARG A 127 50.94 -26.51 22.81
CA ARG A 127 51.85 -26.52 23.97
C ARG A 127 51.84 -25.22 24.78
N ARG A 128 52.44 -25.26 25.98
CA ARG A 128 52.44 -24.21 27.03
C ARG A 128 53.88 -23.92 27.44
N PHE A 129 54.22 -22.70 27.88
CA PHE A 129 54.40 -22.39 29.32
C PHE A 129 55.01 -21.02 29.65
N ARG A 130 54.51 -20.45 30.77
CA ARG A 130 55.14 -19.53 31.75
C ARG A 130 55.63 -18.14 31.32
N LEU A 131 55.96 -17.21 32.24
CA LEU A 131 55.28 -16.72 33.48
C LEU A 131 56.16 -15.63 34.11
N THR A 132 55.69 -14.36 34.16
CA THR A 132 56.20 -13.35 35.12
C THR A 132 55.19 -12.22 35.34
N ARG A 133 55.17 -11.69 36.56
CA ARG A 133 54.43 -10.50 37.05
C ARG A 133 55.28 -9.92 38.20
N PRO A 134 55.23 -8.62 38.55
CA PRO A 134 54.28 -8.22 39.61
C PRO A 134 53.82 -6.73 39.61
N ALA A 135 52.98 -6.40 40.61
CA ALA A 135 52.91 -5.10 41.34
C ALA A 135 52.33 -3.84 40.62
N LEU A 136 51.66 -2.89 41.30
CA LEU A 136 51.17 -2.80 42.71
C LEU A 136 50.05 -1.73 42.88
N ALA A 137 49.16 -1.91 43.88
CA ALA A 137 48.27 -0.90 44.52
C ALA A 137 47.23 -0.16 43.62
N ALA A 138 46.16 0.53 44.07
CA ALA A 138 45.40 0.70 45.34
C ALA A 138 44.07 1.46 45.00
N ILE A 139 42.96 1.52 45.77
CA ILE A 139 42.42 0.78 46.93
C ILE A 139 40.86 0.94 46.94
N ALA A 140 40.14 0.70 48.06
CA ALA A 140 38.67 0.87 48.23
C ALA A 140 38.29 2.26 48.85
N THR A 141 37.04 2.67 49.15
CA THR A 141 35.87 2.00 49.77
C THR A 141 34.52 2.64 49.37
N ALA A 142 33.41 1.96 49.68
CA ALA A 142 32.03 2.45 49.51
C ALA A 142 31.23 2.48 50.84
N THR A 143 30.15 3.26 50.90
CA THR A 143 29.12 3.19 51.96
C THR A 143 27.72 3.50 51.41
N VAL A 144 26.71 2.84 51.96
CA VAL A 144 25.27 3.11 51.72
C VAL A 144 24.68 3.76 52.97
N GLY A 145 23.74 4.68 52.82
CA GLY A 145 23.00 5.28 53.94
C GLY A 145 21.61 5.74 53.52
N VAL A 146 20.56 5.17 54.12
CA VAL A 146 19.17 5.58 53.94
C VAL A 146 18.71 6.31 55.20
N ALA A 147 18.07 7.46 55.04
CA ALA A 147 17.29 8.11 56.09
C ALA A 147 16.08 8.82 55.47
N ALA A 148 14.89 8.57 56.01
CA ALA A 148 13.68 9.28 55.65
C ALA A 148 13.42 10.41 56.67
N ALA A 149 12.90 11.55 56.20
CA ALA A 149 12.42 12.63 57.05
C ALA A 149 11.06 13.11 56.55
N VAL A 150 10.01 12.87 57.33
CA VAL A 150 8.67 13.42 57.09
C VAL A 150 8.62 14.81 57.68
N PHE A 151 8.29 15.82 56.88
CA PHE A 151 7.90 17.14 57.37
C PHE A 151 6.51 17.51 56.84
N ILE A 152 5.57 17.63 57.77
CA ILE A 152 4.24 18.19 57.51
C ILE A 152 4.33 19.70 57.68
N ALA A 153 4.08 20.45 56.62
CA ALA A 153 3.98 21.90 56.65
C ALA A 153 2.69 22.33 55.92
N VAL A 154 1.63 22.58 56.68
CA VAL A 154 0.39 23.16 56.14
C VAL A 154 0.57 24.68 56.02
N ALA A 155 0.75 25.17 54.79
CA ALA A 155 0.82 26.59 54.47
C ALA A 155 -0.23 26.95 53.41
N VAL A 156 -1.38 27.46 53.85
CA VAL A 156 -2.41 27.98 52.93
C VAL A 156 -2.00 29.39 52.49
N SER A 157 -1.65 29.54 51.21
CA SER A 157 -1.51 30.86 50.57
C SER A 157 -2.15 30.86 49.19
N ARG A 158 -3.09 31.78 48.96
CA ARG A 158 -3.61 32.08 47.63
C ARG A 158 -2.65 33.06 46.94
N GLY A 159 -2.12 32.70 45.78
CA GLY A 159 -1.27 33.57 44.96
C GLY A 159 -1.46 33.26 43.49
N SER A 160 -1.79 34.29 42.70
CA SER A 160 -1.94 34.21 41.25
C SER A 160 -0.68 34.72 40.56
N GLY A 161 -0.13 33.97 39.59
CA GLY A 161 0.97 34.49 38.78
C GLY A 161 1.59 33.49 37.80
N THR A 162 1.17 33.56 36.53
CA THR A 162 2.02 33.31 35.34
C THR A 162 3.05 32.18 35.39
N ASP A 163 2.64 30.95 35.04
CA ASP A 163 3.59 29.90 34.67
C ASP A 163 4.02 30.00 33.20
N GLY A 164 5.32 29.83 32.97
CA GLY A 164 5.94 29.91 31.65
C GLY A 164 5.80 28.63 30.82
N ARG A 165 5.91 28.78 29.49
CA ARG A 165 5.91 27.64 28.55
C ARG A 165 7.20 26.83 28.66
N GLY A 166 7.23 25.84 29.56
CA GLY A 166 8.19 24.75 29.49
C GLY A 166 7.93 23.88 28.24
N PRO A 167 8.98 23.45 27.51
CA PRO A 167 8.81 22.49 26.42
C PRO A 167 8.61 21.08 27.00
N ASP A 168 7.40 20.54 26.88
CA ASP A 168 7.07 19.17 27.30
C ASP A 168 7.77 18.14 26.40
N PRO A 169 8.68 17.29 26.93
CA PRO A 169 9.41 16.30 26.16
C PRO A 169 8.60 15.02 25.87
N SER A 170 7.26 15.06 25.94
CA SER A 170 6.35 13.96 25.58
C SER A 170 6.03 13.87 24.08
N GLY A 171 7.01 14.21 23.23
CA GLY A 171 6.95 14.04 21.79
C GLY A 171 7.12 12.58 21.39
N SER A 172 6.07 11.76 21.55
CA SER A 172 6.02 10.40 20.99
C SER A 172 6.42 10.43 19.50
N PRO A 173 7.36 9.57 19.04
CA PRO A 173 8.05 9.79 17.77
C PRO A 173 7.10 9.67 16.57
N SER A 174 6.62 10.83 16.11
CA SER A 174 5.90 10.96 14.85
C SER A 174 6.79 10.41 13.74
N LYS A 175 6.34 9.33 13.11
CA LYS A 175 7.08 8.63 12.05
C LYS A 175 7.38 9.64 10.93
N ALA A 176 8.65 10.01 10.80
CA ALA A 176 9.09 11.08 9.91
C ALA A 176 8.54 10.89 8.49
N ALA A 177 8.03 11.98 7.90
CA ALA A 177 7.56 11.97 6.53
C ALA A 177 8.74 11.70 5.58
N LEU A 178 8.53 10.79 4.62
CA LEU A 178 9.55 10.39 3.67
C LEU A 178 9.96 11.59 2.78
N SER A 179 11.27 11.80 2.67
CA SER A 179 11.88 12.86 1.87
C SER A 179 12.31 12.33 0.49
N ALA A 180 12.63 13.24 -0.42
CA ALA A 180 13.22 12.88 -1.72
C ALA A 180 14.58 12.16 -1.60
N ALA A 181 15.26 12.22 -0.44
CA ALA A 181 16.52 11.54 -0.17
C ALA A 181 16.34 10.07 0.28
N ASP A 182 15.13 9.67 0.71
CA ASP A 182 14.81 8.30 1.13
C ASP A 182 14.52 7.34 -0.04
N CYS A 183 14.62 7.84 -1.29
CA CYS A 183 14.34 7.07 -2.49
C CYS A 183 15.59 6.33 -3.01
N PRO A 184 15.53 5.01 -3.32
CA PRO A 184 14.37 4.14 -3.26
C PRO A 184 14.11 3.56 -1.86
N VAL A 185 12.90 3.77 -1.35
CA VAL A 185 12.36 3.15 -0.15
C VAL A 185 12.29 1.64 -0.38
N ARG A 186 12.94 0.87 0.49
CA ARG A 186 12.98 -0.59 0.40
C ARG A 186 11.82 -1.19 1.20
N PRO A 187 10.81 -1.82 0.56
CA PRO A 187 9.73 -2.48 1.30
C PRO A 187 10.26 -3.68 2.08
N THR A 188 9.85 -3.81 3.34
CA THR A 188 10.05 -5.03 4.14
C THR A 188 9.29 -6.19 3.54
N ASN A 189 9.81 -7.41 3.68
CA ASN A 189 9.00 -8.61 3.43
C ASN A 189 7.81 -8.64 4.42
N PRO A 190 6.58 -8.91 3.98
CA PRO A 190 5.53 -9.35 4.89
C PRO A 190 5.87 -10.76 5.44
N PRO A 191 5.16 -11.22 6.49
CA PRO A 191 5.19 -12.63 6.88
C PRO A 191 4.81 -13.54 5.70
N TRP A 192 5.39 -14.75 5.67
CA TRP A 192 4.99 -15.75 4.68
C TRP A 192 3.53 -16.16 4.88
N ALA A 193 2.79 -16.21 3.78
CA ALA A 193 1.44 -16.76 3.70
C ALA A 193 1.18 -17.25 2.27
N PRO A 194 0.46 -18.37 2.09
CA PRO A 194 0.15 -18.91 0.76
C PRO A 194 -0.79 -17.99 -0.04
N PRO A 195 -0.87 -18.14 -1.39
CA PRO A 195 -1.87 -17.46 -2.20
C PRO A 195 -3.30 -17.92 -1.84
N THR A 196 -4.28 -17.04 -2.06
CA THR A 196 -5.69 -17.26 -1.69
C THR A 196 -6.38 -18.35 -2.52
N HIS A 197 -5.95 -18.59 -3.76
CA HIS A 197 -6.28 -19.83 -4.48
C HIS A 197 -5.03 -20.67 -4.72
N LYS A 198 -5.17 -21.99 -4.56
CA LYS A 198 -4.09 -22.95 -4.79
C LYS A 198 -3.69 -22.92 -6.27
N GLY A 199 -2.46 -22.51 -6.54
CA GLY A 199 -1.90 -22.43 -7.89
C GLY A 199 -1.87 -21.02 -8.49
N ASP A 200 -2.35 -19.99 -7.79
CA ASP A 200 -2.02 -18.61 -8.19
C ASP A 200 -0.53 -18.32 -7.93
N SER A 201 0.15 -17.74 -8.92
CA SER A 201 1.51 -17.20 -8.78
C SER A 201 1.77 -16.11 -9.81
N GLY A 202 2.47 -15.04 -9.40
CA GLY A 202 2.71 -13.86 -10.23
C GLY A 202 4.17 -13.41 -10.17
N ALA A 203 4.80 -13.27 -11.33
CA ALA A 203 6.13 -12.70 -11.46
C ALA A 203 6.03 -11.22 -11.83
N PHE A 204 6.76 -10.36 -11.11
CA PHE A 204 6.99 -8.98 -11.52
C PHE A 204 8.10 -8.97 -12.57
N ILE A 205 7.83 -8.38 -13.74
CA ILE A 205 8.79 -8.28 -14.85
C ILE A 205 9.51 -6.94 -14.84
N GLY A 206 8.82 -5.86 -14.46
CA GLY A 206 9.45 -4.56 -14.26
C GLY A 206 8.51 -3.35 -14.41
N ASP A 207 9.07 -2.19 -14.11
CA ASP A 207 8.48 -0.88 -14.34
C ASP A 207 8.68 -0.47 -15.81
N ILE A 208 7.59 -0.44 -16.58
CA ILE A 208 7.62 -0.07 -18.01
C ILE A 208 7.60 1.45 -18.19
N THR A 209 7.01 2.18 -17.24
CA THR A 209 7.15 3.64 -17.13
C THR A 209 7.35 4.06 -15.69
N LEU A 210 7.87 5.27 -15.48
CA LEU A 210 8.18 5.85 -14.16
C LEU A 210 8.93 4.86 -13.25
N PRO A 211 10.14 4.39 -13.64
CA PRO A 211 10.98 3.61 -12.74
C PRO A 211 11.31 4.39 -11.47
N ASP A 212 11.71 3.69 -10.42
CA ASP A 212 11.91 4.27 -9.09
C ASP A 212 12.80 5.52 -9.10
N CYS A 213 12.37 6.52 -8.34
CA CYS A 213 13.00 7.83 -8.19
C CYS A 213 13.01 8.71 -9.45
N THR A 214 12.20 8.38 -10.47
CA THR A 214 11.89 9.30 -11.57
C THR A 214 11.42 10.65 -11.02
N ARG A 215 11.97 11.75 -11.56
CA ARG A 215 11.55 13.12 -11.23
C ARG A 215 10.37 13.55 -12.08
N VAL A 216 9.38 14.19 -11.46
CA VAL A 216 8.16 14.71 -12.10
C VAL A 216 7.85 16.10 -11.51
N GLY A 217 7.38 17.05 -12.30
CA GLY A 217 7.00 18.37 -11.79
C GLY A 217 5.69 18.34 -10.98
N PRO A 218 5.39 19.38 -10.21
CA PRO A 218 4.23 19.44 -9.33
C PRO A 218 2.93 19.59 -10.12
N SER A 219 1.85 18.98 -9.62
CA SER A 219 0.51 18.96 -10.27
C SER A 219 0.46 18.36 -11.68
N GLU A 220 1.54 17.74 -12.17
CA GLU A 220 1.52 16.98 -13.42
C GLU A 220 0.74 15.67 -13.28
N THR A 221 0.28 15.10 -14.40
CA THR A 221 -0.28 13.75 -14.48
C THR A 221 0.51 12.90 -15.46
N LYS A 222 0.95 11.72 -15.02
CA LYS A 222 1.75 10.76 -15.80
C LYS A 222 1.10 9.38 -15.79
N THR A 223 1.32 8.59 -16.83
CA THR A 223 0.89 7.18 -16.86
C THR A 223 1.97 6.31 -16.20
N LYS A 224 1.62 5.60 -15.13
CA LYS A 224 2.43 4.51 -14.56
C LYS A 224 2.03 3.19 -15.21
N VAL A 225 3.01 2.41 -15.63
CA VAL A 225 2.84 1.08 -16.21
C VAL A 225 3.79 0.09 -15.54
N TRP A 226 3.24 -1.02 -15.05
CA TRP A 226 4.00 -2.18 -14.58
C TRP A 226 3.72 -3.38 -15.49
N ARG A 227 4.72 -4.24 -15.70
CA ARG A 227 4.54 -5.53 -16.39
C ARG A 227 4.62 -6.68 -15.40
N LEU A 228 3.57 -7.49 -15.35
CA LEU A 228 3.49 -8.72 -14.56
C LEU A 228 3.23 -9.91 -15.49
N LYS A 229 3.68 -11.10 -15.10
CA LYS A 229 3.40 -12.37 -15.78
C LYS A 229 2.67 -13.31 -14.83
N ASN A 230 1.59 -13.93 -15.29
CA ASN A 230 0.98 -15.04 -14.57
C ASN A 230 1.88 -16.27 -14.75
N VAL A 231 2.46 -16.75 -13.65
CA VAL A 231 3.32 -17.93 -13.61
C VAL A 231 2.72 -19.05 -12.75
N GLY A 232 1.44 -18.90 -12.38
CA GLY A 232 0.65 -19.93 -11.74
C GLY A 232 -0.06 -20.84 -12.74
N THR A 233 -0.97 -21.67 -12.24
CA THR A 233 -1.83 -22.59 -13.00
C THR A 233 -3.29 -22.12 -13.07
N VAL A 234 -3.63 -21.00 -12.42
CA VAL A 234 -4.97 -20.42 -12.36
C VAL A 234 -5.03 -19.13 -13.20
N PRO A 235 -6.08 -18.90 -14.01
CA PRO A 235 -6.23 -17.64 -14.76
C PRO A 235 -6.71 -16.51 -13.84
N TRP A 236 -6.03 -15.36 -13.89
CA TRP A 236 -6.49 -14.15 -13.22
C TRP A 236 -7.72 -13.62 -13.95
N LYS A 237 -8.88 -13.63 -13.29
CA LYS A 237 -10.16 -13.11 -13.81
C LYS A 237 -10.79 -12.11 -12.85
N GLY A 238 -11.12 -10.91 -13.34
CA GLY A 238 -11.73 -9.84 -12.52
C GLY A 238 -10.79 -9.17 -11.51
N TYR A 239 -9.52 -9.57 -11.46
CA TYR A 239 -8.50 -9.09 -10.52
C TYR A 239 -8.25 -7.57 -10.59
N THR A 240 -7.81 -6.96 -9.47
CA THR A 240 -7.40 -5.54 -9.37
C THR A 240 -6.06 -5.37 -8.65
N LEU A 241 -5.42 -4.22 -8.82
CA LEU A 241 -4.47 -3.67 -7.84
C LEU A 241 -5.21 -2.65 -6.96
N HIS A 242 -5.40 -2.98 -5.70
CA HIS A 242 -6.01 -2.11 -4.69
C HIS A 242 -4.92 -1.35 -3.92
N ARG A 243 -5.06 -0.02 -3.83
CA ARG A 243 -4.13 0.89 -3.15
C ARG A 243 -4.20 0.73 -1.63
N LEU A 244 -3.05 0.49 -0.99
CA LEU A 244 -2.95 0.37 0.48
C LEU A 244 -2.91 1.72 1.19
N ASP A 245 -2.45 2.76 0.51
CA ASP A 245 -2.25 4.09 1.07
C ASP A 245 -3.54 4.93 0.92
N LEU A 246 -4.55 4.55 1.71
CA LEU A 246 -5.87 5.17 1.80
C LEU A 246 -6.17 5.66 3.24
N PRO A 247 -7.01 6.70 3.42
CA PRO A 247 -7.53 7.59 2.38
C PRO A 247 -6.42 8.46 1.77
N GLN A 248 -6.52 8.72 0.47
CA GLN A 248 -5.56 9.57 -0.25
C GLN A 248 -5.68 11.01 0.25
N ARG A 249 -4.55 11.67 0.52
CA ARG A 249 -4.49 13.05 0.99
C ARG A 249 -4.04 14.02 -0.13
N PRO A 250 -4.41 15.32 -0.12
CA PRO A 250 -4.05 16.26 -1.20
C PRO A 250 -2.54 16.53 -1.37
N ASP A 251 -1.74 16.25 -0.35
CA ASP A 251 -0.27 16.32 -0.32
C ASP A 251 0.42 15.06 -0.87
N GLN A 252 -0.34 14.04 -1.28
CA GLN A 252 0.16 12.79 -1.84
C GLN A 252 -0.08 12.69 -3.36
N CYS A 253 0.62 11.78 -4.04
CA CYS A 253 0.25 11.42 -5.41
C CYS A 253 -1.12 10.74 -5.44
N GLN A 254 -2.02 11.24 -6.30
CA GLN A 254 -3.36 10.70 -6.50
C GLN A 254 -3.36 9.61 -7.56
N THR A 255 -4.19 8.58 -7.35
CA THR A 255 -4.50 7.53 -8.33
C THR A 255 -5.98 7.13 -8.20
N ILE A 256 -6.50 6.32 -9.13
CA ILE A 256 -7.65 5.47 -8.78
C ILE A 256 -7.25 4.51 -7.66
N SER A 257 -8.18 4.16 -6.76
CA SER A 257 -7.91 3.24 -5.65
C SER A 257 -7.75 1.80 -6.12
N ASP A 258 -8.57 1.38 -7.10
CA ASP A 258 -8.58 0.02 -7.65
C ASP A 258 -8.29 0.09 -9.15
N ILE A 259 -7.12 -0.40 -9.54
CA ILE A 259 -6.66 -0.44 -10.92
C ILE A 259 -7.02 -1.82 -11.47
N PRO A 260 -7.89 -1.94 -12.49
CA PRO A 260 -8.25 -3.25 -13.01
C PRO A 260 -7.09 -3.91 -13.74
N ILE A 261 -6.89 -5.22 -13.49
CA ILE A 261 -5.92 -6.05 -14.19
C ILE A 261 -6.67 -6.79 -15.31
N LYS A 262 -6.18 -6.71 -16.55
CA LYS A 262 -6.76 -7.46 -17.67
C LYS A 262 -6.72 -8.95 -17.36
N ASP A 263 -7.77 -9.69 -17.72
CA ASP A 263 -7.82 -11.13 -17.51
C ASP A 263 -6.63 -11.81 -18.21
N THR A 264 -5.88 -12.63 -17.46
CA THR A 264 -4.55 -13.12 -17.81
C THR A 264 -4.42 -14.61 -17.49
N ARG A 265 -4.27 -15.45 -18.52
CA ARG A 265 -4.10 -16.91 -18.37
C ARG A 265 -2.72 -17.27 -17.82
N PRO A 266 -2.53 -18.49 -17.27
CA PRO A 266 -1.21 -19.08 -17.03
C PRO A 266 -0.25 -18.86 -18.21
N GLY A 267 0.95 -18.35 -17.93
CA GLY A 267 1.98 -18.04 -18.92
C GLY A 267 1.83 -16.68 -19.62
N GLU A 268 0.66 -16.04 -19.60
CA GLU A 268 0.45 -14.74 -20.23
C GLU A 268 1.05 -13.58 -19.42
N THR A 269 1.31 -12.46 -20.10
CA THR A 269 1.92 -11.25 -19.53
C THR A 269 0.96 -10.06 -19.70
N VAL A 270 0.86 -9.22 -18.68
CA VAL A 270 -0.07 -8.08 -18.62
C VAL A 270 0.64 -6.79 -18.22
N ASP A 271 0.36 -5.72 -18.98
CA ASP A 271 0.74 -4.35 -18.64
C ASP A 271 -0.40 -3.69 -17.84
N ILE A 272 -0.20 -3.50 -16.55
CA ILE A 272 -1.16 -2.83 -15.67
C ILE A 272 -0.88 -1.33 -15.72
N ARG A 273 -1.89 -0.53 -16.11
CA ARG A 273 -1.77 0.91 -16.38
C ARG A 273 -2.61 1.73 -15.39
N THR A 274 -2.05 2.82 -14.87
CA THR A 274 -2.80 3.80 -14.07
C THR A 274 -2.30 5.23 -14.31
N PHE A 275 -3.13 6.22 -14.02
CA PHE A 275 -2.73 7.63 -14.01
C PHE A 275 -2.31 8.03 -12.60
N VAL A 276 -1.17 8.70 -12.51
CA VAL A 276 -0.59 9.25 -11.28
C VAL A 276 -0.57 10.78 -11.41
N THR A 277 -1.31 11.48 -10.57
CA THR A 277 -1.25 12.95 -10.47
C THR A 277 -0.41 13.34 -9.26
N THR A 278 0.66 14.10 -9.47
CA THR A 278 1.54 14.58 -8.39
C THR A 278 0.87 15.69 -7.55
N PRO A 279 1.20 15.80 -6.25
CA PRO A 279 0.79 16.94 -5.42
C PRO A 279 1.42 18.27 -5.91
N ARG A 280 1.01 19.38 -5.29
CA ARG A 280 1.59 20.72 -5.56
C ARG A 280 2.95 20.95 -4.88
N ASN A 281 3.19 20.28 -3.76
CA ASN A 281 4.40 20.46 -2.96
C ASN A 281 5.47 19.42 -3.37
N PRO A 282 6.77 19.79 -3.36
CA PRO A 282 7.85 18.84 -3.63
C PRO A 282 7.98 17.81 -2.50
N GLY A 283 8.52 16.63 -2.82
CA GLY A 283 8.66 15.52 -1.87
C GLY A 283 8.77 14.15 -2.53
N LEU A 284 8.74 13.08 -1.73
CA LEU A 284 8.68 11.71 -2.25
C LEU A 284 7.24 11.20 -2.25
N CYS A 285 6.70 10.92 -3.43
CA CYS A 285 5.55 10.03 -3.55
C CYS A 285 6.05 8.58 -3.47
N TYR A 286 5.56 7.82 -2.50
CA TYR A 286 5.69 6.36 -2.42
C TYR A 286 4.29 5.78 -2.22
N VAL A 287 3.81 4.98 -3.17
CA VAL A 287 2.43 4.47 -3.18
C VAL A 287 2.43 2.97 -3.47
N ARG A 288 1.70 2.21 -2.65
CA ARG A 288 1.72 0.75 -2.58
C ARG A 288 0.35 0.17 -2.90
N PHE A 289 0.36 -1.02 -3.51
CA PHE A 289 -0.82 -1.74 -3.96
C PHE A 289 -0.72 -3.23 -3.59
N LYS A 290 -1.84 -3.85 -3.22
CA LYS A 290 -2.00 -5.31 -3.20
C LYS A 290 -2.83 -5.75 -4.39
N MET A 291 -2.51 -6.92 -4.92
CA MET A 291 -3.32 -7.56 -5.95
C MET A 291 -4.48 -8.30 -5.27
N MET A 292 -5.69 -7.97 -5.69
CA MET A 292 -6.95 -8.56 -5.21
C MET A 292 -7.49 -9.52 -6.27
N ASP A 293 -8.10 -10.61 -5.83
CA ASP A 293 -8.72 -11.60 -6.68
C ASP A 293 -10.09 -11.15 -7.24
N GLY A 294 -10.68 -12.01 -8.07
CA GLY A 294 -12.03 -11.84 -8.63
C GLY A 294 -13.17 -11.85 -7.62
N SER A 295 -12.91 -11.99 -6.31
CA SER A 295 -13.90 -11.84 -5.22
C SER A 295 -13.66 -10.58 -4.36
N GLY A 296 -12.52 -9.90 -4.55
CA GLY A 296 -12.10 -8.75 -3.73
C GLY A 296 -11.33 -9.13 -2.47
N VAL A 297 -10.79 -10.35 -2.38
CA VAL A 297 -9.87 -10.78 -1.32
C VAL A 297 -8.41 -10.61 -1.79
N VAL A 298 -7.46 -10.41 -0.89
CA VAL A 298 -6.04 -10.26 -1.25
C VAL A 298 -5.53 -11.57 -1.85
N ALA A 299 -5.17 -11.58 -3.13
CA ALA A 299 -4.75 -12.81 -3.83
C ALA A 299 -3.41 -13.36 -3.32
N PHE A 300 -2.47 -12.45 -3.02
CA PHE A 300 -1.10 -12.78 -2.61
C PHE A 300 -0.77 -12.16 -1.24
N PRO A 301 -1.25 -12.70 -0.11
CA PRO A 301 -1.02 -12.11 1.21
C PRO A 301 0.48 -12.06 1.58
N GLY A 302 1.24 -13.13 1.34
CA GLY A 302 2.70 -13.18 1.55
C GLY A 302 3.56 -12.49 0.48
N GLY A 303 2.98 -12.02 -0.63
CA GLY A 303 3.71 -11.27 -1.66
C GLY A 303 4.04 -9.84 -1.23
N ARG A 304 5.17 -9.27 -1.68
CA ARG A 304 5.43 -7.83 -1.49
C ARG A 304 4.35 -6.97 -2.17
N PRO A 305 3.96 -5.81 -1.63
CA PRO A 305 3.14 -4.85 -2.35
C PRO A 305 3.84 -4.39 -3.64
N LEU A 306 3.11 -4.39 -4.76
CA LEU A 306 3.54 -3.66 -5.94
C LEU A 306 3.50 -2.17 -5.61
N ASN A 307 4.44 -1.38 -6.10
CA ASN A 307 4.54 0.03 -5.71
C ASN A 307 5.12 0.88 -6.84
N PHE A 308 5.04 2.19 -6.68
CA PHE A 308 5.87 3.14 -7.41
C PHE A 308 6.43 4.18 -6.45
N GLN A 309 7.60 4.72 -6.79
CA GLN A 309 8.13 5.89 -6.11
C GLN A 309 8.71 6.92 -7.08
N ILE A 310 8.26 8.17 -6.94
CA ILE A 310 8.66 9.30 -7.79
C ILE A 310 8.93 10.54 -6.95
N ILE A 311 9.93 11.31 -7.34
CA ILE A 311 10.33 12.54 -6.68
C ILE A 311 9.60 13.71 -7.34
N VAL A 312 8.77 14.41 -6.57
CA VAL A 312 8.13 15.66 -7.00
C VAL A 312 9.14 16.79 -6.83
N GLY A 313 9.43 17.50 -7.92
CA GLY A 313 10.36 18.64 -7.97
C GLY A 313 9.78 19.95 -7.48
#